data_AF-A0A520MEV1-F1
#
_entry.id   AF-A0A520MEV1-F1
#
_cell.length_a   1.000
_cell.length_b   1.000
_cell.length_c   1.000
_cell.angle_alpha   90.00
_cell.angle_beta   90.00
_cell.angle_gamma   90.00
#
_symmetry.space_group_name_H-M   'P 1'
#
loop_
_entity.id
_entity.type
_entity.pdbx_description
1 polymer ?
#
loop_
_entity_poly.entity_id
_entity_poly.type
_entity_poly.pdbx_seq_one_letter_code
_entity_poly.pdbx_strand_id
1 'polypeptide(L)'
;MLGAVEVLRAGGVGAYPTEAVWGLGCDPYSESATNRILLLKQRAVDKGLILIGSKVAHFASMINGLEESAINLFGAPQKRPTTWLVPHNGVAPDWIVGAHDTVALRITDHPIASALCEAFGGPIVSTSANPQSLPAATTSSKVAEYFHNKLDFMAPGEVAGSSKESEIKSILTGEVLRPG
;
A
#
# COMPACT_ATOMS: atom_id res chain seq x y z
N MET A 1 17.92 2.15 3.95
CA MET A 1 16.62 1.58 4.38
C MET A 1 16.33 1.86 5.85
N LEU A 2 17.30 1.71 6.76
CA LEU A 2 17.13 1.97 8.20
C LEU A 2 16.45 3.31 8.54
N GLY A 3 16.94 4.43 7.97
CA GLY A 3 16.33 5.74 8.23
C GLY A 3 14.86 5.87 7.76
N ALA A 4 14.46 5.20 6.68
CA ALA A 4 13.05 5.21 6.25
C ALA A 4 12.16 4.44 7.24
N VAL A 5 12.65 3.31 7.77
CA VAL A 5 11.93 2.50 8.75
C VAL A 5 11.79 3.22 10.09
N GLU A 6 12.84 3.90 10.54
CA GLU A 6 12.78 4.73 11.76
C GLU A 6 11.73 5.83 11.63
N VAL A 7 11.68 6.49 10.47
CA VAL A 7 10.66 7.50 10.18
C VAL A 7 9.25 6.90 10.19
N LEU A 8 9.03 5.74 9.54
CA LEU A 8 7.73 5.05 9.58
C LEU A 8 7.30 4.72 11.01
N ARG A 9 8.20 4.14 11.82
CA ARG A 9 7.94 3.80 13.23
C ARG A 9 7.70 5.03 14.11
N ALA A 10 8.25 6.17 13.73
CA ALA A 10 7.99 7.46 14.39
C ALA A 10 6.67 8.12 13.92
N GLY A 11 5.86 7.46 13.10
CA GLY A 11 4.61 8.03 12.56
C GLY A 11 4.82 8.98 11.39
N GLY A 12 5.97 8.88 10.71
CA GLY A 12 6.28 9.67 9.53
C GLY A 12 5.64 9.13 8.24
N VAL A 13 5.64 9.99 7.23
CA VAL A 13 5.11 9.72 5.88
C VAL A 13 6.24 9.88 4.87
N GLY A 14 6.39 8.92 3.96
CA GLY A 14 7.37 9.04 2.89
C GLY A 14 6.91 8.43 1.58
N ALA A 15 7.75 8.60 0.56
CA ALA A 15 7.50 8.08 -0.78
C ALA A 15 8.51 7.02 -1.19
N TYR A 16 8.07 6.07 -2.00
CA TYR A 16 8.93 4.99 -2.53
C TYR A 16 8.40 4.47 -3.88
N PRO A 17 9.29 3.98 -4.75
CA PRO A 17 8.87 3.39 -6.02
C PRO A 17 8.18 2.03 -5.82
N THR A 18 7.20 1.75 -6.67
CA THR A 18 6.51 0.45 -6.78
C THR A 18 6.53 -0.05 -8.23
N GLU A 19 5.74 -1.06 -8.57
CA GLU A 19 5.78 -1.70 -9.88
C GLU A 19 5.41 -0.76 -11.04
N ALA A 20 4.44 0.13 -10.84
CA ALA A 20 3.91 1.03 -11.89
C ALA A 20 4.15 2.51 -11.60
N VAL A 21 4.03 2.91 -10.32
CA VAL A 21 4.02 4.30 -9.87
C VAL A 21 4.77 4.43 -8.55
N TRP A 22 5.06 5.65 -8.13
CA TRP A 22 5.49 5.92 -6.77
C TRP A 22 4.30 5.85 -5.82
N GLY A 23 4.54 5.32 -4.62
CA GLY A 23 3.59 5.29 -3.53
C GLY A 23 3.95 6.28 -2.43
N LEU A 24 2.95 6.80 -1.72
CA LEU A 24 3.06 7.34 -0.37
C LEU A 24 2.77 6.22 0.61
N GLY A 25 3.54 6.15 1.70
CA GLY A 25 3.29 5.20 2.77
C GLY A 25 3.65 5.70 4.16
N CYS A 26 3.03 5.04 5.12
CA CYS A 26 3.19 5.22 6.55
C CYS A 26 2.90 3.89 7.27
N ASP A 27 3.12 3.86 8.58
CA ASP A 27 2.60 2.80 9.45
C ASP A 27 1.06 2.81 9.42
N PRO A 28 0.39 1.68 9.08
CA PRO A 28 -1.06 1.59 9.04
C PRO A 28 -1.73 1.75 10.41
N TYR A 29 -1.01 1.53 11.51
CA TYR A 29 -1.52 1.69 12.87
C TYR A 29 -1.30 3.11 13.41
N SER A 30 -0.62 3.98 12.66
CA SER A 30 -0.51 5.40 12.98
C SER A 30 -1.67 6.17 12.33
N GLU A 31 -2.70 6.47 13.12
CA GLU A 31 -3.84 7.28 12.67
C GLU A 31 -3.38 8.66 12.18
N SER A 32 -2.45 9.31 12.89
CA SER A 32 -1.93 10.63 12.52
C SER A 32 -1.18 10.61 11.18
N ALA A 33 -0.35 9.60 10.94
CA ALA A 33 0.36 9.45 9.66
C ALA A 33 -0.61 9.15 8.51
N THR A 34 -1.61 8.30 8.77
CA THR A 34 -2.65 7.99 7.77
C THR A 34 -3.46 9.23 7.41
N ASN A 35 -3.90 10.00 8.42
CA ASN A 35 -4.61 11.26 8.21
C ASN A 35 -3.75 12.27 7.42
N ARG A 36 -2.44 12.31 7.66
CA ARG A 36 -1.53 13.15 6.86
C ARG A 36 -1.46 12.70 5.39
N ILE A 37 -1.41 11.39 5.11
CA ILE A 37 -1.52 10.88 3.72
C ILE A 37 -2.85 11.32 3.09
N LEU A 38 -3.97 11.15 3.80
CA LEU A 38 -5.29 11.55 3.30
C LEU A 38 -5.35 13.05 2.99
N LEU A 39 -4.80 13.90 3.86
CA LEU A 39 -4.69 15.35 3.65
C LEU A 39 -3.82 15.70 2.44
N LEU A 40 -2.63 15.09 2.31
CA LEU A 40 -1.74 15.30 1.16
C LEU A 40 -2.42 14.94 -0.15
N LYS A 41 -3.30 13.94 -0.13
CA LYS A 41 -4.05 13.48 -1.29
C LYS A 41 -5.40 14.14 -1.47
N GLN A 42 -5.86 14.98 -0.55
CA GLN A 42 -7.25 15.46 -0.47
C GLN A 42 -8.26 14.31 -0.64
N ARG A 43 -7.98 13.18 0.01
CA ARG A 43 -8.75 11.95 -0.10
C ARG A 43 -9.60 11.77 1.16
N ALA A 44 -10.88 11.47 0.96
CA ALA A 44 -11.76 11.10 2.06
C ALA A 44 -11.41 9.69 2.61
N VAL A 45 -11.52 9.54 3.92
CA VAL A 45 -11.17 8.30 4.65
C VAL A 45 -12.06 7.11 4.27
N ASP A 46 -13.32 7.40 3.92
CA ASP A 46 -14.34 6.44 3.49
C ASP A 46 -13.89 5.55 2.32
N LYS A 47 -12.98 6.05 1.46
CA LYS A 47 -12.48 5.32 0.30
C LYS A 47 -11.51 4.18 0.65
N GLY A 48 -11.06 4.10 1.90
CA GLY A 48 -10.04 3.15 2.34
C GLY A 48 -8.67 3.33 1.66
N LEU A 49 -7.70 2.55 2.13
CA LEU A 49 -6.32 2.54 1.66
C LEU A 49 -5.83 1.10 1.44
N ILE A 50 -4.82 0.97 0.57
CA ILE A 50 -4.20 -0.33 0.28
C ILE A 50 -3.04 -0.53 1.25
N LEU A 51 -2.92 -1.74 1.79
CA LEU A 51 -1.75 -2.19 2.53
C LEU A 51 -0.89 -3.07 1.65
N ILE A 52 0.43 -2.84 1.66
CA ILE A 52 1.39 -3.67 0.93
C ILE A 52 2.36 -4.34 1.90
N GLY A 53 2.80 -5.54 1.56
CA GLY A 53 3.76 -6.34 2.30
C GLY A 53 4.58 -7.20 1.34
N SER A 54 5.68 -7.79 1.79
CA SER A 54 6.56 -8.63 0.97
C SER A 54 6.20 -10.13 1.04
N LYS A 55 5.42 -10.54 2.05
CA LYS A 55 5.07 -11.95 2.28
C LYS A 55 3.76 -12.08 3.05
N VAL A 56 3.13 -13.25 2.93
CA VAL A 56 1.88 -13.61 3.61
C VAL A 56 1.95 -13.35 5.12
N ALA A 57 3.09 -13.66 5.75
CA ALA A 57 3.28 -13.51 7.19
C ALA A 57 3.10 -12.06 7.69
N HIS A 58 3.29 -11.03 6.86
CA HIS A 58 3.01 -9.65 7.24
C HIS A 58 1.51 -9.39 7.46
N PHE A 59 0.65 -10.20 6.87
CA PHE A 59 -0.80 -10.05 6.93
C PHE A 59 -1.48 -11.08 7.82
N ALA A 60 -0.72 -11.91 8.54
CA ALA A 60 -1.23 -13.10 9.23
C ALA A 60 -2.47 -12.83 10.10
N SER A 61 -2.50 -11.70 10.82
CA SER A 61 -3.66 -11.31 11.63
C SER A 61 -4.87 -10.86 10.80
N MET A 62 -4.65 -10.16 9.69
CA MET A 62 -5.72 -9.64 8.82
C MET A 62 -6.36 -10.70 7.92
N ILE A 63 -5.64 -11.79 7.64
CA ILE A 63 -6.15 -12.93 6.85
C ILE A 63 -6.61 -14.10 7.72
N ASN A 64 -6.51 -13.95 9.04
CA ASN A 64 -7.00 -14.97 9.97
C ASN A 64 -8.52 -15.16 9.79
N GLY A 65 -8.94 -16.41 9.68
CA GLY A 65 -10.35 -16.79 9.43
C GLY A 65 -10.70 -17.03 7.97
N LEU A 66 -9.78 -16.75 7.02
CA LEU A 66 -9.93 -17.20 5.64
C LEU A 66 -9.73 -18.72 5.54
N GLU A 67 -10.39 -19.33 4.54
CA GLU A 67 -10.08 -20.70 4.15
C GLU A 67 -8.63 -20.83 3.66
N GLU A 68 -8.02 -22.00 3.87
CA GLU A 68 -6.66 -22.29 3.44
C GLU A 68 -6.45 -22.06 1.93
N SER A 69 -7.47 -22.36 1.12
CA SER A 69 -7.50 -22.09 -0.32
C SER A 69 -7.29 -20.60 -0.65
N ALA A 70 -7.95 -19.71 0.10
CA ALA A 70 -7.85 -18.27 -0.06
C ALA A 70 -6.50 -17.72 0.44
N ILE A 71 -5.97 -18.27 1.54
CA ILE A 71 -4.63 -17.91 2.03
C ILE A 71 -3.55 -18.31 1.01
N ASN A 72 -3.65 -19.51 0.46
CA ASN A 72 -2.75 -20.00 -0.59
C ASN A 72 -2.85 -19.15 -1.86
N LEU A 73 -4.06 -18.75 -2.26
CA LEU A 73 -4.26 -17.84 -3.39
C LEU A 73 -3.64 -16.46 -3.14
N PHE A 74 -3.81 -15.91 -1.94
CA PHE A 74 -3.24 -14.61 -1.56
C PHE A 74 -1.71 -14.62 -1.64
N GLY A 75 -1.07 -15.72 -1.22
CA GLY A 75 0.38 -15.91 -1.27
C GLY A 75 0.96 -16.35 -2.60
N ALA A 76 0.12 -16.76 -3.56
CA ALA A 76 0.61 -17.28 -4.84
C ALA A 76 1.20 -16.17 -5.71
N PRO A 77 2.27 -16.45 -6.49
CA PRO A 77 2.79 -15.50 -7.47
C PRO A 77 1.71 -15.07 -8.48
N GLN A 78 1.63 -13.76 -8.73
CA GLN A 78 0.65 -13.19 -9.64
C GLN A 78 1.33 -12.76 -10.94
N LYS A 79 0.64 -12.91 -12.08
CA LYS A 79 1.18 -12.49 -13.39
C LYS A 79 1.33 -10.97 -13.52
N ARG A 80 0.62 -10.23 -12.67
CA ARG A 80 0.62 -8.77 -12.60
C ARG A 80 0.43 -8.34 -11.14
N PRO A 81 0.80 -7.10 -10.76
CA PRO A 81 0.52 -6.59 -9.42
C PRO A 81 -0.97 -6.72 -9.12
N THR A 82 -1.31 -7.41 -8.03
CA THR A 82 -2.71 -7.73 -7.67
C THR A 82 -2.98 -7.32 -6.24
N THR A 83 -4.03 -6.54 -6.04
CA THR A 83 -4.57 -6.20 -4.72
C THR A 83 -5.82 -7.04 -4.47
N TRP A 84 -5.83 -7.75 -3.35
CA TRP A 84 -6.93 -8.57 -2.91
C TRP A 84 -7.79 -7.80 -1.91
N LEU A 85 -9.10 -7.73 -2.16
CA LEU A 85 -10.09 -7.32 -1.20
C LEU A 85 -10.39 -8.52 -0.32
N VAL A 86 -9.98 -8.42 0.94
CA VAL A 86 -10.11 -9.47 1.96
C VAL A 86 -11.19 -9.04 2.95
N PRO A 87 -12.16 -9.90 3.30
CA PRO A 87 -13.14 -9.60 4.36
C PRO A 87 -12.47 -9.05 5.61
N HIS A 88 -12.95 -7.91 6.09
CA HIS A 88 -12.41 -7.28 7.27
C HIS A 88 -12.82 -8.07 8.53
N ASN A 89 -11.83 -8.47 9.34
CA ASN A 89 -12.03 -9.30 10.54
C ASN A 89 -11.86 -8.54 11.86
N GLY A 90 -11.91 -7.20 11.84
CA GLY A 90 -11.75 -6.34 13.03
C GLY A 90 -10.30 -5.97 13.37
N VAL A 91 -9.29 -6.46 12.62
CA VAL A 91 -7.87 -6.19 12.93
C VAL A 91 -7.34 -4.89 12.32
N ALA A 92 -7.68 -4.61 11.05
CA ALA A 92 -7.25 -3.40 10.38
C ALA A 92 -7.99 -2.18 10.94
N PRO A 93 -7.31 -1.04 11.24
CA PRO A 93 -8.00 0.13 11.75
C PRO A 93 -9.05 0.71 10.79
N ASP A 94 -10.09 1.34 11.34
CA ASP A 94 -11.19 1.93 10.56
C ASP A 94 -10.70 2.97 9.53
N TRP A 95 -9.63 3.71 9.83
CA TRP A 95 -9.04 4.68 8.88
C TRP A 95 -8.32 4.03 7.70
N ILE A 96 -8.01 2.73 7.78
CA ILE A 96 -7.48 1.94 6.67
C ILE A 96 -8.61 1.32 5.87
N VAL A 97 -9.59 0.73 6.56
CA VAL A 97 -10.72 0.04 5.95
C VAL A 97 -11.66 1.03 5.25
N GLY A 98 -11.90 2.20 5.84
CA GLY A 98 -12.85 3.19 5.36
C GLY A 98 -14.29 2.73 5.61
N ALA A 99 -15.18 2.96 4.65
CA ALA A 99 -16.59 2.58 4.73
C ALA A 99 -16.89 1.17 4.17
N HIS A 100 -15.86 0.33 4.05
CA HIS A 100 -15.95 -0.98 3.39
C HIS A 100 -15.98 -2.13 4.39
N ASP A 101 -16.57 -3.26 3.99
CA ASP A 101 -16.48 -4.52 4.77
C ASP A 101 -15.23 -5.35 4.41
N THR A 102 -14.31 -4.78 3.64
CA THR A 102 -13.09 -5.44 3.17
C THR A 102 -11.87 -4.54 3.32
N VAL A 103 -10.71 -5.15 3.56
CA VAL A 103 -9.40 -4.51 3.55
C VAL A 103 -8.64 -4.87 2.27
N ALA A 104 -8.01 -3.87 1.65
CA ALA A 104 -7.25 -4.06 0.41
C ALA A 104 -5.79 -4.42 0.72
N LEU A 105 -5.38 -5.66 0.44
CA LEU A 105 -4.05 -6.20 0.76
C LEU A 105 -3.31 -6.59 -0.52
N ARG A 106 -2.00 -6.34 -0.57
CA ARG A 106 -1.16 -6.71 -1.71
C ARG A 106 0.20 -7.21 -1.27
N ILE A 107 0.63 -8.33 -1.83
CA ILE A 107 2.03 -8.72 -1.81
C ILE A 107 2.76 -7.99 -2.95
N THR A 108 3.84 -7.28 -2.64
CA THR A 108 4.66 -6.55 -3.60
C THR A 108 5.95 -7.30 -3.90
N ASP A 109 6.27 -7.41 -5.19
CA ASP A 109 7.53 -7.97 -5.67
C ASP A 109 8.52 -6.85 -6.06
N HIS A 110 8.13 -5.58 -5.91
CA HIS A 110 9.03 -4.46 -6.18
C HIS A 110 10.19 -4.46 -5.17
N PRO A 111 11.47 -4.56 -5.61
CA PRO A 111 12.59 -4.81 -4.69
C PRO A 111 12.69 -3.80 -3.54
N ILE A 112 12.48 -2.51 -3.83
CA ILE A 112 12.57 -1.45 -2.81
C ILE A 112 11.36 -1.46 -1.87
N ALA A 113 10.16 -1.73 -2.38
CA ALA A 113 8.95 -1.74 -1.56
C ALA A 113 8.92 -3.00 -0.67
N SER A 114 9.31 -4.14 -1.24
CA SER A 114 9.48 -5.40 -0.53
C SER A 114 10.53 -5.28 0.58
N ALA A 115 11.71 -4.73 0.27
CA ALA A 115 12.76 -4.52 1.28
C ALA A 115 12.33 -3.53 2.39
N LEU A 116 11.54 -2.51 2.05
CA LEU A 116 10.97 -1.59 3.05
C LEU A 116 10.00 -2.32 3.98
N CYS A 117 9.12 -3.18 3.46
CA CYS A 117 8.18 -3.96 4.27
C CYS A 117 8.91 -4.97 5.16
N GLU A 118 9.92 -5.68 4.62
CA GLU A 118 10.76 -6.62 5.39
C GLU A 118 11.48 -5.91 6.54
N ALA A 119 12.10 -4.76 6.27
CA ALA A 119 12.82 -4.01 7.29
C ALA A 119 11.88 -3.35 8.32
N PHE A 120 10.69 -2.93 7.91
CA PHE A 120 9.64 -2.46 8.81
C PHE A 120 9.12 -3.59 9.72
N GLY A 121 8.99 -4.80 9.17
CA GLY A 121 8.55 -6.02 9.85
C GLY A 121 7.05 -6.29 9.69
N GLY A 122 6.41 -5.71 8.69
CA GLY A 122 4.96 -5.76 8.52
C GLY A 122 4.48 -5.05 7.26
N PRO A 123 3.15 -4.89 7.12
CA PRO A 123 2.58 -4.18 6.00
C PRO A 123 2.66 -2.66 6.24
N ILE A 124 2.76 -1.91 5.15
CA ILE A 124 2.70 -0.44 5.17
C ILE A 124 1.53 0.05 4.34
N VAL A 125 1.01 1.24 4.65
CA VAL A 125 0.07 1.93 3.77
C VAL A 125 0.76 2.20 2.43
N SER A 126 0.04 2.00 1.33
CA SER A 126 0.50 2.37 -0.01
C SER A 126 -0.63 2.95 -0.83
N THR A 127 -0.44 4.16 -1.29
CA THR A 127 -1.35 4.81 -2.24
C THR A 127 -0.53 5.64 -3.23
N SER A 128 -1.02 5.86 -4.45
CA SER A 128 -0.25 6.55 -5.48
C SER A 128 0.24 7.93 -5.01
N ALA A 129 1.46 8.29 -5.38
CA ALA A 129 2.08 9.56 -5.01
C ALA A 129 1.61 10.67 -5.96
N ASN A 130 0.42 11.20 -5.69
CA ASN A 130 -0.18 12.33 -6.39
C ASN A 130 -1.25 13.02 -5.52
N PRO A 131 -1.39 14.36 -5.63
CA PRO A 131 -2.57 15.08 -5.21
C PRO A 131 -3.82 14.58 -5.95
N GLN A 132 -5.01 14.89 -5.42
CA GLN A 132 -6.27 14.51 -6.05
C GLN A 132 -6.34 14.99 -7.50
N SER A 133 -6.88 14.15 -8.38
CA SER A 133 -7.12 14.46 -9.80
C SER A 133 -5.86 14.68 -10.67
N LEU A 134 -4.66 14.58 -10.11
CA LEU A 134 -3.42 14.60 -10.89
C LEU A 134 -2.95 13.18 -11.24
N PRO A 135 -2.17 12.98 -12.32
CA PRO A 135 -1.55 11.69 -12.63
C PRO A 135 -0.64 11.20 -11.49
N ALA A 136 -0.57 9.89 -11.31
CA ALA A 136 0.38 9.29 -10.37
C ALA A 136 1.83 9.60 -10.79
N ALA A 137 2.69 9.96 -9.83
CA ALA A 137 4.10 10.17 -10.12
C ALA A 137 4.78 8.84 -10.49
N THR A 138 5.55 8.84 -11.58
CA THR A 138 6.40 7.70 -12.00
C THR A 138 7.88 7.95 -11.75
N THR A 139 8.26 9.18 -11.37
CA THR A 139 9.64 9.60 -11.10
C THR A 139 9.73 10.30 -9.74
N SER A 140 10.90 10.20 -9.10
CA SER A 140 11.20 10.92 -7.86
C SER A 140 11.09 12.44 -8.02
N SER A 141 11.52 12.99 -9.16
CA SER A 141 11.37 14.41 -9.47
C SER A 141 9.90 14.86 -9.45
N LYS A 142 8.98 14.02 -9.95
CA LYS A 142 7.54 14.33 -9.93
C LYS A 142 6.96 14.24 -8.53
N VAL A 143 7.43 13.31 -7.71
CA VAL A 143 7.09 13.25 -6.28
C VAL A 143 7.54 14.53 -5.57
N ALA A 144 8.78 14.97 -5.80
CA ALA A 144 9.33 16.20 -5.22
C ALA A 144 8.57 17.46 -5.69
N GLU A 145 8.14 17.50 -6.95
CA GLU A 145 7.28 18.57 -7.47
C GLU A 145 5.93 18.60 -6.75
N TYR A 146 5.30 17.44 -6.52
CA TYR A 146 3.98 17.37 -5.90
C TYR A 146 3.97 17.67 -4.41
N PHE A 147 4.96 17.17 -3.68
CA PHE A 147 4.93 17.19 -2.22
C PHE A 147 6.00 18.08 -1.59
N HIS A 148 6.98 18.58 -2.36
CA HIS A 148 8.07 19.43 -1.86
C HIS A 148 8.67 18.86 -0.56
N ASN A 149 8.71 19.66 0.52
CA ASN A 149 9.25 19.27 1.83
C ASN A 149 8.18 18.69 2.76
N LYS A 150 7.03 18.24 2.23
CA LYS A 150 5.93 17.68 3.05
C LYS A 150 6.09 16.18 3.33
N LEU A 151 7.15 15.53 2.84
CA LEU A 151 7.46 14.12 3.10
C LEU A 151 8.70 14.04 3.98
N ASP A 152 8.70 13.09 4.91
CA ASP A 152 9.79 12.90 5.87
C ASP A 152 10.92 12.04 5.29
N PHE A 153 10.60 11.23 4.27
CA PHE A 153 11.61 10.52 3.49
C PHE A 153 11.15 10.30 2.05
N MET A 154 12.12 10.05 1.17
CA MET A 154 11.92 9.51 -0.17
C MET A 154 12.95 8.41 -0.41
N ALA A 155 12.48 7.18 -0.66
CA ALA A 155 13.37 6.07 -0.94
C ALA A 155 14.05 6.26 -2.31
N PRO A 156 15.33 5.90 -2.47
CA PRO A 156 16.00 5.96 -3.76
C PRO A 156 15.46 4.86 -4.68
N GLY A 157 15.46 5.12 -5.99
CA GLY A 157 15.15 4.13 -7.03
C GLY A 157 14.17 4.60 -8.08
N GLU A 158 13.66 3.66 -8.85
CA GLU A 158 12.75 3.88 -9.98
C GLU A 158 11.63 2.83 -9.95
N VAL A 159 10.54 3.10 -10.66
CA VAL A 159 9.45 2.12 -10.81
C VAL A 159 9.90 0.95 -11.69
N ALA A 160 9.31 -0.24 -11.50
CA ALA A 160 9.67 -1.42 -12.32
C ALA A 160 9.10 -1.39 -13.76
N GLY A 161 8.38 -0.33 -14.15
CA GLY A 161 7.91 -0.13 -15.52
C GLY A 161 6.63 -0.89 -15.91
N SER A 162 5.84 -1.34 -14.93
CA SER A 162 4.50 -1.86 -15.21
C SER A 162 3.63 -0.77 -15.83
N SER A 163 2.88 -1.11 -16.89
CA SER A 163 2.14 -0.13 -17.69
C SER A 163 0.87 0.40 -17.02
N LYS A 164 0.39 -0.26 -15.96
CA LYS A 164 -0.86 0.06 -15.26
C LYS A 164 -0.74 -0.21 -13.76
N GLU A 165 -1.59 0.43 -12.97
CA GLU A 165 -1.73 0.11 -11.55
C GLU A 165 -2.19 -1.34 -11.34
N SER A 166 -2.10 -1.80 -10.09
CA SER A 166 -2.51 -3.17 -9.76
C SER A 166 -3.99 -3.43 -10.06
N GLU A 167 -4.25 -4.64 -10.49
CA GLU A 167 -5.60 -5.21 -10.54
C GLU A 167 -6.18 -5.26 -9.12
N ILE A 168 -7.50 -5.06 -8.96
CA ILE A 168 -8.21 -5.22 -7.69
C ILE A 168 -9.23 -6.34 -7.82
N LYS A 169 -9.14 -7.34 -6.95
CA LYS A 169 -9.98 -8.54 -6.97
C LYS A 169 -10.54 -8.90 -5.61
N SER A 170 -11.75 -9.46 -5.57
CA SER A 170 -12.26 -10.14 -4.38
C SER A 170 -11.48 -11.44 -4.13
N ILE A 171 -10.98 -11.66 -2.91
CA ILE A 171 -10.32 -12.92 -2.55
C ILE A 171 -11.31 -14.09 -2.49
N LEU A 172 -12.58 -13.82 -2.16
CA LEU A 172 -13.59 -14.86 -1.99
C LEU A 172 -14.19 -15.33 -3.31
N THR A 173 -14.47 -14.40 -4.22
CA THR A 173 -15.19 -14.69 -5.47
C THR A 173 -14.28 -14.69 -6.70
N GLY A 174 -13.08 -14.11 -6.60
CA GLY A 174 -12.21 -13.89 -7.74
C GLY A 174 -12.67 -12.79 -8.70
N GLU A 175 -13.80 -12.14 -8.42
CA GLU A 175 -14.35 -11.02 -9.20
C GLU A 175 -13.32 -9.89 -9.33
N VAL A 176 -13.20 -9.34 -10.54
CA VAL A 176 -12.30 -8.21 -10.83
C VAL A 176 -13.10 -6.91 -10.73
N LEU A 177 -12.76 -6.08 -9.74
CA LEU A 177 -13.39 -4.77 -9.53
C LEU A 177 -12.66 -3.65 -10.27
N ARG A 178 -11.35 -3.81 -10.48
CA ARG A 178 -10.55 -2.90 -11.30
C ARG A 178 -9.54 -3.69 -12.13
N PRO A 179 -9.56 -3.58 -13.47
CA PRO A 179 -8.53 -4.19 -14.29
C PRO A 179 -7.20 -3.43 -14.12
N GLY A 180 -6.11 -4.17 -14.04
CA GLY A 180 -4.75 -3.64 -14.23
C GLY A 180 -4.19 -3.96 -15.59
#